data_AF-A0A1H8WZY0-F1
#
_entry.id   AF-A0A1H8WZY0-F1
#
_cell.length_a   1.000
_cell.length_b   1.000
_cell.length_c   1.000
_cell.angle_alpha   90.00
_cell.angle_beta   90.00
_cell.angle_gamma   90.00
#
_symmetry.space_group_name_H-M   'P 1'
#
loop_
_entity.id
_entity.type
_entity.pdbx_description
1 polymer ?
#
loop_
_entity_poly.entity_id
_entity_poly.type
_entity_poly.pdbx_seq_one_letter_code
_entity_poly.pdbx_strand_id
1 'polypeptide(L)'
;MLVSGIHGEPSCQGAGPVAVAAVVPEPLRALLERIEQGILDLARGADPREAMHALRSSLSDICALTESDPKTLQAVERVVSAGERLAEIEDTSLRSRAAAAARGGATRARRRLAAALVGTRPSRIAMSLGRGW
;
A
#
# COMPACT_ATOMS: atom_id res chain seq x y z
N MET A 1 -49.16 25.05 7.38
CA MET A 1 -49.28 23.57 7.48
C MET A 1 -48.79 23.01 6.15
N LEU A 2 -47.54 22.55 6.07
CA LEU A 2 -47.08 21.18 6.31
C LEU A 2 -47.42 20.19 5.17
N VAL A 3 -46.34 19.67 4.54
CA VAL A 3 -46.07 18.24 4.24
C VAL A 3 -46.35 17.67 2.82
N SER A 4 -45.23 17.52 2.09
CA SER A 4 -44.62 16.27 1.57
C SER A 4 -44.99 15.62 0.24
N GLY A 5 -43.91 15.14 -0.41
CA GLY A 5 -43.84 14.00 -1.33
C GLY A 5 -43.42 14.42 -2.74
N ILE A 6 -42.49 13.80 -3.46
CA ILE A 6 -41.79 12.52 -3.36
C ILE A 6 -40.62 12.52 -4.38
N HIS A 7 -39.70 11.58 -4.18
CA HIS A 7 -38.50 11.28 -4.96
C HIS A 7 -38.65 11.22 -6.48
N GLY A 8 -37.58 11.63 -7.16
CA GLY A 8 -37.29 11.27 -8.55
C GLY A 8 -35.79 11.36 -8.82
N GLU A 9 -35.02 10.38 -8.33
CA GLU A 9 -33.67 10.14 -8.81
C GLU A 9 -33.73 9.48 -10.20
N PRO A 10 -32.92 9.92 -11.18
CA PRO A 10 -32.48 9.07 -12.25
C PRO A 10 -31.15 8.43 -11.86
N SER A 11 -31.28 7.18 -11.42
CA SER A 11 -30.33 6.07 -11.50
C SER A 11 -29.22 6.28 -12.55
N CYS A 12 -27.97 6.40 -12.10
CA CYS A 12 -26.78 6.21 -12.91
C CYS A 12 -26.13 4.86 -12.55
N GLN A 13 -26.83 3.76 -12.86
CA GLN A 13 -26.22 2.45 -12.98
C GLN A 13 -25.45 2.39 -14.30
N GLY A 14 -24.14 2.18 -14.24
CA GLY A 14 -23.35 1.93 -15.46
C GLY A 14 -21.85 2.21 -15.40
N ALA A 15 -21.21 2.20 -14.23
CA ALA A 15 -19.74 2.17 -14.18
C ALA A 15 -19.29 0.70 -14.11
N GLY A 16 -19.01 0.12 -15.28
CA GLY A 16 -18.48 -1.24 -15.39
C GLY A 16 -17.14 -1.42 -14.66
N PRO A 17 -16.71 -2.68 -14.45
CA PRO A 17 -15.52 -3.03 -13.66
C PRO A 17 -14.18 -2.51 -14.22
N VAL A 18 -14.20 -1.82 -15.37
CA VAL A 18 -13.03 -1.19 -16.00
C VAL A 18 -12.63 0.13 -15.31
N ALA A 19 -13.53 0.77 -14.54
CA ALA A 19 -13.27 2.08 -13.93
C ALA A 19 -12.45 2.05 -12.61
N VAL A 20 -12.15 0.87 -12.05
CA VAL A 20 -11.46 0.74 -10.74
C VAL A 20 -10.00 0.28 -10.89
N ALA A 21 -9.56 -0.07 -12.11
CA ALA A 21 -8.20 -0.55 -12.37
C ALA A 21 -7.16 0.57 -12.62
N ALA A 22 -7.57 1.85 -12.70
CA ALA A 22 -6.70 2.99 -13.01
C ALA A 22 -6.42 3.94 -11.83
N VAL A 23 -6.41 3.42 -10.59
CA VAL A 23 -6.63 4.27 -9.40
C VAL A 23 -5.34 4.61 -8.63
N VAL A 24 -4.27 3.82 -8.80
CA VAL A 24 -2.93 4.15 -8.27
C VAL A 24 -2.02 4.56 -9.44
N PRO A 25 -1.44 5.76 -9.39
CA PRO A 25 -0.55 6.24 -10.44
C PRO A 25 0.72 5.40 -10.64
N GLU A 26 1.30 5.41 -11.85
CA GLU A 26 2.35 4.49 -12.30
C GLU A 26 3.59 4.42 -11.39
N PRO A 27 4.22 5.54 -10.98
CA PRO A 27 5.40 5.52 -10.13
C PRO A 27 5.15 4.89 -8.76
N LEU A 28 3.94 5.09 -8.21
CA LEU A 28 3.55 4.48 -6.94
C LEU A 28 3.24 2.99 -7.10
N ARG A 29 2.74 2.56 -8.27
CA ARG A 29 2.50 1.16 -8.56
C ARG A 29 3.81 0.36 -8.60
N ALA A 30 4.82 0.89 -9.29
CA ALA A 30 6.15 0.27 -9.30
C ALA A 30 6.76 0.15 -7.90
N LEU A 31 6.56 1.14 -7.03
CA LEU A 31 6.99 1.07 -5.62
C LEU A 31 6.21 0.03 -4.82
N LEU A 32 4.90 -0.09 -5.05
CA LEU A 32 4.07 -1.14 -4.42
C LEU A 32 4.49 -2.55 -4.83
N GLU A 33 4.91 -2.74 -6.08
CA GLU A 33 5.47 -4.01 -6.58
C GLU A 33 6.80 -4.34 -5.91
N ARG A 34 7.69 -3.36 -5.76
CA ARG A 34 8.96 -3.54 -5.01
C ARG A 34 8.72 -3.88 -3.54
N ILE A 35 7.73 -3.24 -2.91
CA ILE A 35 7.31 -3.56 -1.54
C ILE A 35 6.76 -4.99 -1.45
N GLU A 36 5.94 -5.40 -2.42
CA GLU A 36 5.45 -6.77 -2.49
C GLU A 36 6.60 -7.77 -2.59
N GLN A 37 7.57 -7.50 -3.45
CA GLN A 37 8.76 -8.32 -3.60
C GLN A 37 9.58 -8.38 -2.28
N GLY A 38 9.83 -7.25 -1.63
CA GLY A 38 10.53 -7.21 -0.34
C GLY A 38 9.81 -7.99 0.77
N ILE A 39 8.47 -7.95 0.81
CA ILE A 39 7.68 -8.78 1.74
C ILE A 39 7.84 -10.27 1.41
N LEU A 40 7.83 -10.64 0.12
CA LEU A 40 8.03 -12.02 -0.31
C LEU A 40 9.44 -12.52 0.02
N ASP A 41 10.45 -11.68 -0.14
CA ASP A 41 11.84 -12.02 0.16
C ASP A 41 12.02 -12.27 1.67
N LEU A 42 11.47 -11.40 2.53
CA LEU A 42 11.41 -11.63 3.97
C LEU A 42 10.67 -12.93 4.32
N ALA A 43 9.53 -13.17 3.67
CA ALA A 43 8.75 -14.38 3.90
C ALA A 43 9.43 -15.68 3.42
N ARG A 44 10.40 -15.58 2.51
CA ARG A 44 11.20 -16.69 1.98
C ARG A 44 12.51 -16.89 2.74
N GLY A 45 12.81 -16.04 3.73
CA GLY A 45 14.05 -16.11 4.50
C GLY A 45 15.26 -15.57 3.74
N ALA A 46 15.08 -14.59 2.85
CA ALA A 46 16.20 -13.78 2.35
C ALA A 46 16.89 -13.05 3.52
N ASP A 47 18.08 -12.49 3.28
CA ASP A 47 18.77 -11.69 4.30
C ASP A 47 17.83 -10.61 4.87
N PRO A 48 17.43 -10.71 6.15
CA PRO A 48 16.45 -9.80 6.73
C PRO A 48 16.92 -8.35 6.71
N ARG A 49 18.22 -8.11 6.80
CA ARG A 49 18.79 -6.75 6.79
C ARG A 49 18.68 -6.14 5.41
N GLU A 50 19.07 -6.87 4.37
CA GLU A 50 19.00 -6.41 2.98
C GLU A 50 17.55 -6.21 2.54
N ALA A 51 16.68 -7.19 2.81
CA ALA A 51 15.27 -7.12 2.45
C ALA A 51 14.54 -5.99 3.19
N MET A 52 14.82 -5.78 4.48
CA MET A 52 14.28 -4.63 5.21
C MET A 52 14.84 -3.29 4.72
N HIS A 53 16.10 -3.24 4.28
CA HIS A 53 16.67 -2.03 3.68
C HIS A 53 15.96 -1.66 2.39
N ALA A 54 15.80 -2.61 1.46
CA ALA A 54 15.07 -2.40 0.20
C ALA A 54 13.60 -2.01 0.43
N LEU A 55 12.95 -2.65 1.40
CA LEU A 55 11.58 -2.33 1.81
C LEU A 55 11.47 -0.89 2.33
N ARG A 56 12.32 -0.50 3.29
CA ARG A 56 12.32 0.86 3.86
C ARG A 56 12.67 1.91 2.82
N SER A 57 13.58 1.63 1.89
CA SER A 57 13.91 2.52 0.78
C SER A 57 12.67 2.79 -0.09
N SER A 58 11.95 1.73 -0.49
CA SER A 58 10.73 1.87 -1.33
C SER A 58 9.61 2.62 -0.61
N LEU A 59 9.46 2.42 0.71
CA LEU A 59 8.48 3.14 1.53
C LEU A 59 8.87 4.62 1.70
N SER A 60 10.16 4.92 1.84
CA SER A 60 10.65 6.30 1.87
C SER A 60 10.34 7.04 0.57
N ASP A 61 10.52 6.37 -0.58
CA ASP A 61 10.17 6.95 -1.88
C ASP A 61 8.67 7.26 -1.97
N ILE A 62 7.80 6.39 -1.45
CA ILE A 62 6.36 6.65 -1.37
C ILE A 62 6.10 7.92 -0.56
N CYS A 63 6.66 8.04 0.65
CA CYS A 63 6.47 9.23 1.48
C CYS A 63 6.93 10.52 0.78
N ALA A 64 8.06 10.47 0.07
CA ALA A 64 8.57 11.62 -0.70
C ALA A 64 7.62 12.00 -1.85
N LEU A 65 7.04 11.01 -2.53
CA LEU A 65 6.09 11.23 -3.63
C LEU A 65 4.69 11.64 -3.16
N THR A 66 4.33 11.38 -1.90
CA THR A 66 3.01 11.72 -1.33
C THR A 66 3.06 12.83 -0.28
N GLU A 67 4.18 13.53 -0.15
CA GLU A 67 4.32 14.67 0.77
C GLU A 67 4.01 14.33 2.24
N SER A 68 4.19 13.05 2.62
CA SER A 68 3.90 12.56 3.97
C SER A 68 2.45 12.79 4.41
N ASP A 69 1.48 12.63 3.50
CA ASP A 69 0.04 12.56 3.84
C ASP A 69 -0.19 11.64 5.07
N PRO A 70 -0.90 12.10 6.13
CA PRO A 70 -1.02 11.35 7.38
C PRO A 70 -1.60 9.94 7.23
N LYS A 71 -2.54 9.75 6.30
CA LYS A 71 -3.14 8.44 6.03
C LYS A 71 -2.11 7.51 5.38
N THR A 72 -1.31 8.05 4.46
CA THR A 72 -0.21 7.33 3.81
C THR A 72 0.89 6.97 4.81
N LEU A 73 1.30 7.90 5.68
CA LEU A 73 2.27 7.64 6.75
C LEU A 73 1.81 6.50 7.67
N GLN A 74 0.57 6.55 8.15
CA GLN A 74 0.04 5.47 8.99
C GLN A 74 0.04 4.11 8.25
N ALA A 75 -0.24 4.11 6.95
CA ALA A 75 -0.20 2.89 6.15
C ALA A 75 1.24 2.39 5.97
N VAL A 76 2.20 3.29 5.74
CA VAL A 76 3.64 2.98 5.65
C VAL A 76 4.17 2.38 6.95
N GLU A 77 3.88 3.00 8.10
CA GLU A 77 4.29 2.49 9.42
C GLU A 77 3.78 1.05 9.65
N ARG A 78 2.54 0.77 9.27
CA ARG A 78 1.97 -0.59 9.35
C ARG A 78 2.70 -1.59 8.47
N VAL A 79 3.20 -1.17 7.31
CA VAL A 79 4.02 -2.04 6.44
C VAL A 79 5.39 -2.27 7.07
N VAL A 80 6.04 -1.23 7.61
CA VAL A 80 7.33 -1.36 8.32
C VAL A 80 7.21 -2.35 9.47
N SER A 81 6.25 -2.15 10.38
CA SER A 81 6.06 -3.05 11.52
C SER A 81 5.71 -4.48 11.10
N ALA A 82 5.03 -4.67 9.97
CA ALA A 82 4.75 -6.01 9.45
C ALA A 82 5.99 -6.66 8.82
N GLY A 83 6.85 -5.89 8.18
CA GLY A 83 8.16 -6.35 7.68
C GLY A 83 9.11 -6.73 8.81
N GLU A 84 9.18 -5.93 9.88
CA GLU A 84 9.97 -6.23 11.08
C GLU A 84 9.55 -7.55 11.71
N ARG A 85 8.24 -7.77 11.88
CA ARG A 85 7.70 -9.05 12.36
C ARG A 85 8.00 -10.24 11.45
N LEU A 86 8.24 -10.03 10.16
CA LEU A 86 8.69 -11.09 9.26
C LEU A 86 10.20 -11.34 9.41
N ALA A 87 10.98 -10.28 9.56
CA ALA A 87 12.43 -10.33 9.76
C ALA A 87 12.83 -11.01 11.08
N GLU A 88 12.00 -10.89 12.12
CA GLU A 88 12.21 -11.51 13.44
C GLU A 88 11.88 -13.01 13.50
N ILE A 89 11.36 -13.60 12.42
CA ILE A 89 11.03 -15.04 12.40
C ILE A 89 12.31 -15.83 12.17
N GLU A 90 13.01 -16.13 13.27
CA GLU A 90 14.26 -16.91 13.28
C GLU A 90 14.06 -18.36 12.84
N ASP A 91 12.86 -18.92 13.03
CA ASP A 91 12.61 -20.35 12.83
C ASP A 91 11.75 -20.59 11.58
N THR A 92 12.42 -20.99 10.49
CA THR A 92 11.87 -21.27 9.15
C THR A 92 11.04 -22.56 9.11
N SER A 93 10.33 -22.87 10.19
CA SER A 93 9.14 -23.70 10.07
C SER A 93 8.11 -22.91 9.25
N LEU A 94 8.16 -23.05 7.93
CA LEU A 94 7.19 -22.48 6.95
C LEU A 94 5.72 -22.85 7.28
N ARG A 95 5.53 -23.77 8.24
CA ARG A 95 4.25 -24.27 8.79
C ARG A 95 3.87 -23.64 10.14
N SER A 96 4.68 -22.76 10.72
CA SER A 96 4.32 -22.14 12.00
C SER A 96 3.13 -21.18 11.81
N ARG A 97 2.16 -21.26 12.72
CA ARG A 97 0.99 -20.35 12.73
C ARG A 97 1.45 -18.88 12.83
N ALA A 98 2.56 -18.63 13.51
CA ALA A 98 3.16 -17.30 13.62
C ALA A 98 3.63 -16.77 12.25
N ALA A 99 4.35 -17.57 11.47
CA ALA A 99 4.79 -17.19 10.13
C ALA A 99 3.61 -16.99 9.16
N ALA A 100 2.56 -17.81 9.24
CA ALA A 100 1.34 -17.59 8.48
C ALA A 100 0.64 -16.27 8.88
N ALA A 101 0.55 -15.98 10.18
CA ALA A 101 -0.06 -14.76 10.70
C ALA A 101 0.74 -13.50 10.30
N ALA A 102 2.07 -13.54 10.38
CA ALA A 102 2.95 -12.44 9.97
C ALA A 102 2.83 -12.16 8.47
N ARG A 103 2.87 -13.19 7.61
CA ARG A 103 2.66 -13.05 6.16
C ARG A 103 1.28 -12.46 5.83
N GLY A 104 0.23 -12.94 6.50
CA GLY A 104 -1.11 -12.37 6.37
C GLY A 104 -1.18 -10.91 6.85
N GLY A 105 -0.46 -10.57 7.91
CA GLY A 105 -0.31 -9.22 8.42
C GLY A 105 0.34 -8.27 7.40
N ALA A 106 1.48 -8.66 6.85
CA ALA A 106 2.20 -7.89 5.83
C ALA A 106 1.37 -7.70 4.55
N THR A 107 0.69 -8.76 4.10
CA THR A 107 -0.20 -8.68 2.94
C THR A 107 -1.35 -7.69 3.17
N ARG A 108 -1.97 -7.71 4.36
CA ARG A 108 -3.03 -6.74 4.72
C ARG A 108 -2.49 -5.32 4.84
N ALA A 109 -1.30 -5.13 5.41
CA ALA A 109 -0.65 -3.83 5.51
C ALA A 109 -0.38 -3.24 4.11
N ARG A 110 0.18 -4.04 3.19
CA ARG A 110 0.39 -3.64 1.80
C ARG A 110 -0.90 -3.26 1.08
N ARG A 111 -1.97 -4.05 1.24
CA ARG A 111 -3.29 -3.72 0.65
C ARG A 111 -3.84 -2.40 1.18
N ARG A 112 -3.66 -2.13 2.48
CA ARG A 112 -4.05 -0.84 3.08
C ARG A 112 -3.23 0.32 2.55
N LEU A 113 -1.93 0.12 2.33
CA LEU A 113 -1.08 1.10 1.67
C LEU A 113 -1.57 1.37 0.25
N ALA A 114 -1.79 0.34 -0.56
CA ALA A 114 -2.34 0.50 -1.91
C ALA A 114 -3.67 1.28 -1.90
N ALA A 115 -4.58 0.99 -0.97
CA ALA A 115 -5.83 1.72 -0.80
C ALA A 115 -5.67 3.16 -0.27
N ALA A 116 -4.58 3.46 0.44
CA ALA A 116 -4.25 4.84 0.83
C ALA A 116 -3.70 5.63 -0.35
N LEU A 117 -3.04 4.95 -1.29
CA LEU A 117 -2.45 5.54 -2.50
C LEU A 117 -3.44 5.72 -3.66
N VAL A 118 -4.68 5.27 -3.48
CA VAL A 118 -5.77 5.47 -4.43
C VAL A 118 -6.13 6.95 -4.50
N GLY A 119 -6.03 7.53 -5.70
CA GLY A 119 -6.42 8.93 -5.96
C GLY A 119 -5.49 9.97 -5.32
N THR A 120 -4.32 9.58 -4.81
CA THR A 120 -3.34 10.51 -4.25
C THR A 120 -2.77 11.39 -5.36
N ARG A 121 -2.53 12.66 -5.06
CA ARG A 121 -1.83 13.59 -5.96
C ARG A 121 -0.32 13.52 -5.71
N PRO A 122 0.51 13.70 -6.74
CA PRO A 122 1.96 13.63 -6.58
C PRO A 122 2.41 14.88 -5.83
N SER A 123 3.44 14.73 -5.01
CA SER A 123 4.03 15.86 -4.29
C SER A 123 4.58 16.90 -5.25
N ARG A 124 4.64 18.15 -4.80
CA ARG A 124 5.30 19.25 -5.51
C ARG A 124 6.77 18.93 -5.76
N ILE A 125 7.43 18.19 -4.86
CA ILE A 125 8.81 17.70 -5.03
C ILE A 125 8.88 16.66 -6.16
N ALA A 126 7.93 15.72 -6.22
CA ALA A 126 7.85 14.76 -7.32
C ALA A 126 7.69 15.48 -8.68
N MET A 127 6.81 16.49 -8.73
CA MET A 127 6.60 17.31 -9.92
C MET A 127 7.85 18.10 -10.32
N SER A 128 8.58 18.70 -9.37
CA SER A 128 9.80 19.47 -9.67
C SER A 128 10.98 18.60 -10.11
N LEU A 129 11.04 17.35 -9.66
CA LEU A 129 12.06 16.38 -10.05
C LEU A 129 11.76 15.70 -11.40
N GLY A 130 10.72 16.12 -12.12
CA GLY A 130 10.30 15.49 -13.38
C GLY A 130 9.78 14.06 -13.17
N ARG A 131 9.50 13.66 -11.92
CA ARG A 131 8.80 12.42 -11.58
C ARG A 131 7.28 12.65 -11.66
N GLY A 132 6.84 13.33 -12.72
CA GLY A 132 5.43 13.42 -13.08
C GLY A 132 4.96 12.04 -13.53
N TRP A 133 3.75 11.66 -13.11
CA TRP A 133 3.18 10.33 -13.25
C TRP A 133 3.47 9.61 -14.58
#